data_AF-A0A6N9NQR6-F1
#
_entry.id   AF-A0A6N9NQR6-F1
#
_cell.length_a   1.000
_cell.length_b   1.000
_cell.length_c   1.000
_cell.angle_alpha   90.00
_cell.angle_beta   90.00
_cell.angle_gamma   90.00
#
_symmetry.space_group_name_H-M   'P 1'
#
loop_
_entity.id
_entity.type
_entity.pdbx_description
1 polymer ?
#
loop_
_entity_poly.entity_id
_entity_poly.type
_entity_poly.pdbx_seq_one_letter_code
_entity_poly.pdbx_strand_id
1 'polypeptide(L)'
;MIVNRYNKKTKLDVLEDGIYLYVLWKVALLLKNVLTIGQYEKIEKWLEREQQFKHIKRETEEWLKKNHDTGKIPMFSSIEIEVINRCNGICPFCPVNRNTDPRKLKKMDEALFKRIVDELGEIKYSGRLALHSNNEPFLDSRIIEFTKYAREHVPHAHLYMYTNGTLLTMEKFKAIIPFLDRIVIDNYDDELKLIENVAKIHEYCQKDRKLNRKVEIHVRKIHEVLNTRGGQSPNNKKKEILNMSCILPYKQMVVRPDGKTSLCCNDPYGKYTLADLNKMSLREAWYTQRYEVIRKKLRKGRNEIKLCKYCDTLPGPKGY
;
A
#
# COMPACT_ATOMS: atom_id res chain seq x y z
N MET A 1 4.56 -12.56 13.04
CA MET A 1 4.84 -13.73 12.18
C MET A 1 5.59 -13.33 10.90
N ILE A 2 6.59 -14.12 10.49
CA ILE A 2 7.41 -13.89 9.29
C ILE A 2 6.61 -14.25 8.04
N VAL A 3 6.57 -13.33 7.07
CA VAL A 3 5.93 -13.48 5.77
C VAL A 3 7.01 -13.52 4.70
N ASN A 4 7.28 -14.72 4.18
CA ASN A 4 8.19 -14.92 3.06
C ASN A 4 7.39 -15.09 1.76
N ARG A 5 7.34 -14.04 0.94
CA ARG A 5 6.61 -14.06 -0.34
C ARG A 5 7.24 -14.96 -1.40
N TYR A 6 8.52 -15.33 -1.24
CA TYR A 6 9.26 -16.17 -2.19
C TYR A 6 8.92 -17.66 -2.02
N ASN A 7 8.23 -18.03 -0.93
CA ASN A 7 7.80 -19.40 -0.66
C ASN A 7 6.31 -19.64 -0.95
N LYS A 8 5.62 -18.67 -1.55
CA LYS A 8 4.19 -18.80 -1.85
C LYS A 8 4.03 -19.80 -3.01
N LYS A 9 3.13 -20.77 -2.84
CA LYS A 9 2.77 -21.73 -3.89
C LYS A 9 1.50 -21.28 -4.59
N THR A 10 1.52 -21.30 -5.91
CA THR A 10 0.32 -21.02 -6.71
C THR A 10 -0.64 -22.20 -6.65
N LYS A 11 -1.91 -21.94 -6.33
CA LYS A 11 -3.01 -22.90 -6.55
C LYS A 11 -4.02 -22.25 -7.47
N LEU A 12 -4.35 -22.93 -8.56
CA LEU A 12 -5.36 -22.52 -9.52
C LEU A 12 -6.57 -23.42 -9.42
N ASP A 13 -7.75 -22.82 -9.50
CA ASP A 13 -9.04 -23.49 -9.58
C ASP A 13 -9.64 -23.31 -10.98
N VAL A 14 -10.14 -24.40 -11.57
CA VAL A 14 -10.67 -24.39 -12.95
C VAL A 14 -11.88 -23.47 -13.09
N LEU A 15 -12.76 -23.48 -12.08
CA LEU A 15 -14.02 -22.75 -12.09
C LEU A 15 -13.79 -21.27 -11.81
N GLU A 16 -12.88 -20.95 -10.90
CA GLU A 16 -12.60 -19.55 -10.54
C GLU A 16 -11.64 -18.85 -11.52
N ASP A 17 -10.59 -19.54 -11.97
CA ASP A 17 -9.50 -18.95 -12.75
C ASP A 17 -9.62 -19.20 -14.26
N GLY A 18 -10.46 -20.18 -14.62
CA GLY A 18 -10.75 -20.60 -15.99
C GLY A 18 -9.81 -21.69 -16.50
N ILE A 19 -10.35 -22.54 -17.39
CA ILE A 19 -9.68 -23.73 -17.91
C ILE A 19 -8.31 -23.45 -18.52
N TYR A 20 -8.12 -22.32 -19.22
CA TYR A 20 -6.84 -22.00 -19.85
C TYR A 20 -5.70 -21.83 -18.84
N LEU A 21 -5.93 -21.11 -17.72
CA LEU A 21 -4.89 -20.91 -16.70
C LEU A 21 -4.59 -22.23 -15.99
N TYR A 22 -5.62 -23.01 -15.71
CA TYR A 22 -5.46 -24.34 -15.12
C TYR A 22 -4.65 -25.28 -16.02
N VAL A 23 -4.95 -25.32 -17.33
CA VAL A 23 -4.19 -26.11 -18.31
C VAL A 23 -2.74 -25.65 -18.36
N LEU A 24 -2.47 -24.35 -18.45
CA LEU A 24 -1.10 -23.83 -18.44
C LEU A 24 -0.35 -24.18 -17.16
N TRP A 25 -1.01 -24.18 -16.01
CA TRP A 25 -0.41 -24.62 -14.74
C TRP A 25 -0.12 -26.12 -14.70
N LYS A 26 -1.03 -26.97 -15.21
CA LYS A 26 -0.76 -28.40 -15.36
C LYS A 26 0.43 -28.65 -16.29
N VAL A 27 0.51 -27.93 -17.41
CA VAL A 27 1.66 -27.98 -18.31
C VAL A 27 2.94 -27.53 -17.59
N ALA A 28 2.90 -26.41 -16.86
CA ALA A 28 4.05 -25.93 -16.09
C ALA A 28 4.54 -26.96 -15.06
N LEU A 29 3.63 -27.67 -14.37
CA LEU A 29 3.95 -28.74 -13.45
C LEU A 29 4.65 -29.93 -14.14
N LEU A 30 4.19 -30.31 -15.34
CA LEU A 30 4.82 -31.38 -16.13
C LEU A 30 6.24 -30.99 -16.59
N LEU A 31 6.43 -29.71 -16.94
CA LEU A 31 7.71 -29.17 -17.38
C LEU A 31 8.68 -28.87 -16.23
N LYS A 32 8.28 -29.04 -14.96
CA LYS A 32 9.10 -28.71 -13.79
C LYS A 32 10.45 -29.44 -13.76
N ASN A 33 10.49 -30.67 -14.26
CA ASN A 33 11.72 -31.48 -14.30
C ASN A 33 12.56 -31.21 -15.57
N VAL A 34 12.03 -30.44 -16.53
CA VAL A 34 12.67 -30.11 -17.80
C VAL A 34 13.22 -28.68 -17.79
N LEU A 35 12.56 -27.78 -17.07
CA LEU A 35 12.95 -26.38 -16.95
C LEU A 35 13.98 -26.17 -15.86
N THR A 36 14.84 -25.17 -16.04
CA THR A 36 15.66 -24.66 -14.93
C THR A 36 14.75 -24.05 -13.86
N ILE A 37 15.21 -24.03 -12.60
CA ILE A 37 14.49 -23.43 -11.46
C ILE A 37 14.03 -22.00 -11.81
N GLY A 38 14.91 -21.19 -12.39
CA GLY A 38 14.59 -19.81 -12.77
C GLY A 38 13.56 -19.68 -13.90
N GLN A 39 13.50 -20.63 -14.84
CA GLN A 39 12.45 -20.64 -15.87
C GLN A 39 11.09 -21.02 -15.27
N TYR A 40 11.05 -22.05 -14.43
CA TYR A 40 9.82 -22.46 -13.75
C TYR A 40 9.26 -21.34 -12.86
N GLU A 41 10.11 -20.69 -12.05
CA GLU A 41 9.69 -19.56 -11.20
C GLU A 41 9.10 -18.40 -12.00
N LYS A 42 9.61 -18.12 -13.20
CA LYS A 42 9.05 -17.07 -14.08
C LYS A 42 7.65 -17.42 -14.55
N ILE A 43 7.41 -18.67 -14.93
CA ILE A 43 6.10 -19.16 -15.35
C ILE A 43 5.12 -19.12 -14.17
N GLU A 44 5.54 -19.59 -12.99
CA GLU A 44 4.72 -19.57 -11.79
C GLU A 44 4.31 -18.13 -11.41
N LYS A 45 5.27 -17.19 -11.35
CA LYS A 45 4.98 -15.77 -11.10
C LYS A 45 4.06 -15.15 -12.14
N TRP A 46 4.18 -15.54 -13.40
CA TRP A 46 3.27 -15.07 -14.45
C TRP A 46 1.85 -15.61 -14.23
N LEU A 47 1.69 -16.91 -13.94
CA LEU A 47 0.40 -17.52 -13.63
C LEU A 47 -0.27 -16.86 -12.41
N GLU A 48 0.46 -16.63 -11.32
CA GLU A 48 -0.05 -15.92 -10.14
C GLU A 48 -0.55 -14.52 -10.50
N ARG A 49 0.21 -13.80 -11.32
CA ARG A 49 -0.11 -12.44 -11.71
C ARG A 49 -1.35 -12.39 -12.60
N GLU A 50 -1.48 -13.31 -13.54
CA GLU A 50 -2.67 -13.44 -14.40
C GLU A 50 -3.92 -13.80 -13.58
N GLN A 51 -3.78 -14.73 -12.63
CA GLN A 51 -4.84 -15.09 -11.69
C GLN A 51 -5.33 -13.86 -10.91
N GLN A 52 -4.39 -13.14 -10.28
CA GLN A 52 -4.68 -11.92 -9.54
C GLN A 52 -5.32 -10.84 -10.42
N PHE A 53 -4.81 -10.65 -11.64
CA PHE A 53 -5.36 -9.69 -12.58
C PHE A 53 -6.82 -9.98 -12.89
N LYS A 54 -7.16 -11.22 -13.24
CA LYS A 54 -8.55 -11.62 -13.51
C LYS A 54 -9.47 -11.37 -12.33
N HIS A 55 -9.06 -11.83 -11.15
CA HIS A 55 -9.86 -11.70 -9.94
C HIS A 55 -10.11 -10.22 -9.60
N ILE A 56 -9.05 -9.43 -9.54
CA ILE A 56 -9.12 -8.01 -9.16
C ILE A 56 -9.85 -7.19 -10.22
N LYS A 57 -9.70 -7.52 -11.51
CA LYS A 57 -10.47 -6.89 -12.59
C LYS A 57 -11.97 -7.15 -12.40
N ARG A 58 -12.37 -8.40 -12.17
CA ARG A 58 -13.77 -8.76 -11.91
C ARG A 58 -14.34 -7.99 -10.72
N GLU A 59 -13.67 -8.07 -9.56
CA GLU A 59 -14.13 -7.39 -8.34
C GLU A 59 -14.20 -5.87 -8.51
N THR A 60 -13.23 -5.27 -9.22
CA THR A 60 -13.22 -3.83 -9.51
C THR A 60 -14.41 -3.44 -10.36
N GLU A 61 -14.71 -4.18 -11.43
CA GLU A 61 -15.87 -3.90 -12.29
C GLU A 61 -17.19 -4.08 -11.56
N GLU A 62 -17.34 -5.13 -10.74
CA GLU A 62 -18.52 -5.34 -9.89
C GLU A 62 -18.72 -4.18 -8.91
N TRP A 63 -17.66 -3.76 -8.24
CA TRP A 63 -17.72 -2.64 -7.29
C TRP A 63 -18.08 -1.33 -8.00
N LEU A 64 -17.48 -1.04 -9.16
CA LEU A 64 -17.74 0.19 -9.91
C LEU A 64 -19.17 0.24 -10.45
N LYS A 65 -19.69 -0.86 -10.99
CA LYS A 65 -21.09 -0.96 -11.43
C LYS A 65 -22.07 -0.71 -10.28
N LYS A 66 -21.77 -1.26 -9.10
CA LYS A 66 -22.64 -1.11 -7.93
C LYS A 66 -22.63 0.31 -7.35
N ASN A 67 -21.49 0.99 -7.36
CA ASN A 67 -21.28 2.24 -6.63
C ASN A 67 -21.11 3.45 -7.56
N HIS A 68 -20.09 3.44 -8.44
CA HIS A 68 -19.80 4.60 -9.28
C HIS A 68 -20.86 4.82 -10.36
N ASP A 69 -21.22 3.77 -11.09
CA ASP A 69 -22.12 3.86 -12.24
C ASP A 69 -23.56 4.21 -11.80
N THR A 70 -23.91 3.98 -10.52
CA THR A 70 -25.19 4.37 -9.90
C THR A 70 -25.15 5.75 -9.22
N GLY A 71 -24.03 6.48 -9.33
CA GLY A 71 -23.83 7.79 -8.69
C GLY A 71 -23.60 7.75 -7.17
N LYS A 72 -23.47 6.56 -6.58
CA LYS A 72 -23.31 6.35 -5.13
C LYS A 72 -21.85 6.10 -4.77
N ILE A 73 -21.03 7.16 -4.72
CA ILE A 73 -19.63 7.04 -4.29
C ILE A 73 -19.57 7.14 -2.75
N PRO A 74 -19.23 6.05 -2.04
CA PRO A 74 -19.06 6.12 -0.59
C PRO A 74 -17.85 6.97 -0.20
N MET A 75 -17.78 7.35 1.08
CA MET A 75 -16.56 7.90 1.67
C MET A 75 -15.41 6.88 1.49
N PHE A 76 -14.18 7.35 1.39
CA PHE A 76 -13.01 6.47 1.29
C PHE A 76 -13.02 5.45 2.44
N SER A 77 -12.53 4.24 2.18
CA SER A 77 -12.42 3.17 3.17
C SER A 77 -10.98 2.94 3.64
N SER A 78 -10.02 3.64 3.04
CA SER A 78 -8.62 3.68 3.44
C SER A 78 -8.08 5.11 3.35
N ILE A 79 -7.38 5.54 4.39
CA ILE A 79 -6.67 6.82 4.43
C ILE A 79 -5.23 6.63 4.93
N GLU A 80 -4.29 7.18 4.18
CA GLU A 80 -2.87 7.24 4.52
C GLU A 80 -2.50 8.70 4.80
N ILE A 81 -1.99 8.97 5.99
CA ILE A 81 -1.52 10.29 6.44
C ILE A 81 0.00 10.24 6.53
N GLU A 82 0.69 10.80 5.54
CA GLU A 82 2.15 10.89 5.53
C GLU A 82 2.59 12.03 6.48
N VAL A 83 3.01 11.68 7.70
CA VAL A 83 3.40 12.66 8.74
C VAL A 83 4.73 13.37 8.45
N ILE A 84 5.61 12.72 7.69
CA ILE A 84 6.89 13.25 7.18
C ILE A 84 7.17 12.64 5.82
N ASN A 85 7.62 13.43 4.84
CA ASN A 85 7.95 12.92 3.49
C ASN A 85 9.43 12.51 3.36
N ARG A 86 9.93 11.71 4.31
CA ARG A 86 11.31 11.21 4.28
C ARG A 86 11.39 9.74 4.64
N CYS A 87 12.35 9.08 4.02
CA CYS A 87 12.76 7.72 4.35
C CYS A 87 14.28 7.70 4.48
N ASN A 88 14.80 6.85 5.37
CA ASN A 88 16.23 6.57 5.53
C ASN A 88 16.70 5.36 4.69
N GLY A 89 15.79 4.67 4.01
CA GLY A 89 16.09 3.51 3.17
C GLY A 89 16.81 3.89 1.87
N ILE A 90 17.64 2.96 1.38
CA ILE A 90 18.43 3.08 0.14
C ILE A 90 17.91 2.20 -1.00
N CYS A 91 16.68 1.69 -0.86
CA CYS A 91 16.07 0.72 -1.77
C CYS A 91 16.09 1.19 -3.24
N PRO A 92 16.79 0.52 -4.16
CA PRO A 92 16.92 0.94 -5.56
C PRO A 92 15.60 0.97 -6.34
N PHE A 93 14.58 0.22 -5.90
CA PHE A 93 13.24 0.24 -6.49
C PHE A 93 12.39 1.42 -6.02
N CYS A 94 12.79 2.11 -4.96
CA CYS A 94 11.93 3.10 -4.30
C CYS A 94 12.17 4.50 -4.87
N PRO A 95 11.13 5.19 -5.39
CA PRO A 95 11.26 6.57 -5.87
C PRO A 95 11.64 7.57 -4.76
N VAL A 96 11.32 7.25 -3.51
CA VAL A 96 11.54 8.10 -2.33
C VAL A 96 12.66 7.57 -1.43
N ASN A 97 13.62 6.83 -2.02
CA ASN A 97 14.82 6.44 -1.30
C ASN A 97 15.62 7.69 -0.90
N ARG A 98 16.37 7.59 0.19
CA ARG A 98 17.03 8.72 0.84
C ARG A 98 18.03 9.46 -0.07
N ASN A 99 18.60 8.78 -1.06
CA ASN A 99 19.68 9.32 -1.89
C ASN A 99 19.13 10.14 -3.06
N THR A 100 17.89 9.89 -3.50
CA THR A 100 17.36 10.50 -4.73
C THR A 100 15.93 11.05 -4.58
N ASP A 101 15.39 11.18 -3.37
CA ASP A 101 14.05 11.75 -3.15
C ASP A 101 14.01 13.22 -3.60
N PRO A 102 13.26 13.57 -4.66
CA PRO A 102 13.24 14.92 -5.20
C PRO A 102 12.33 15.87 -4.40
N ARG A 103 11.54 15.36 -3.45
CA ARG A 103 10.57 16.16 -2.70
C ARG A 103 11.29 17.06 -1.71
N LYS A 104 10.88 18.33 -1.58
CA LYS A 104 11.36 19.19 -0.48
C LYS A 104 10.89 18.63 0.87
N LEU A 105 11.75 18.67 1.89
CA LEU A 105 11.45 18.15 3.22
C LEU A 105 10.24 18.87 3.80
N LYS A 106 9.27 18.09 4.25
CA LYS A 106 8.08 18.56 4.96
C LYS A 106 7.71 17.58 6.06
N LYS A 107 7.38 18.15 7.20
CA LYS A 107 6.69 17.49 8.31
C LYS A 107 5.29 18.08 8.38
N MET A 108 4.31 17.25 8.71
CA MET A 108 2.94 17.70 8.90
C MET A 108 2.87 18.58 10.14
N ASP A 109 2.16 19.71 10.00
CA ASP A 109 1.80 20.56 11.13
C ASP A 109 0.89 19.78 12.09
N GLU A 110 1.10 19.95 13.39
CA GLU A 110 0.36 19.19 14.40
C GLU A 110 -1.13 19.58 14.46
N ALA A 111 -1.45 20.87 14.31
CA ALA A 111 -2.84 21.31 14.32
C ALA A 111 -3.59 20.77 13.10
N LEU A 112 -2.92 20.74 11.94
CA LEU A 112 -3.46 20.07 10.74
C LEU A 112 -3.67 18.57 10.99
N PHE A 113 -2.70 17.86 11.56
CA PHE A 113 -2.82 16.44 11.86
C PHE A 113 -4.02 16.17 12.79
N LYS A 114 -4.12 16.90 13.91
CA LYS A 114 -5.19 16.75 14.88
C LYS A 114 -6.55 16.99 14.25
N ARG A 115 -6.71 18.09 13.50
CA ARG A 115 -7.96 18.38 12.79
C ARG A 115 -8.38 17.25 11.84
N ILE A 116 -7.45 16.69 11.06
CA ILE A 116 -7.75 15.56 10.17
C ILE A 116 -8.25 14.35 10.96
N VAL A 117 -7.59 14.04 12.08
CA VAL A 117 -7.98 12.92 12.95
C VAL A 117 -9.34 13.18 13.62
N ASP A 118 -9.60 14.40 14.07
CA ASP A 118 -10.86 14.80 14.69
C ASP A 118 -12.02 14.68 13.68
N GLU A 119 -11.83 15.17 12.45
CA GLU A 119 -12.81 15.01 11.36
C GLU A 119 -13.10 13.52 11.05
N LEU A 120 -12.09 12.63 11.15
CA LEU A 120 -12.31 11.17 11.04
C LEU A 120 -13.14 10.63 12.21
N GLY A 121 -12.89 11.13 13.42
CA GLY A 121 -13.65 10.77 14.63
C GLY A 121 -15.11 11.19 14.53
N GLU A 122 -15.38 12.42 14.08
CA GLU A 122 -16.72 12.98 13.88
C GLU A 122 -17.58 12.14 12.93
N ILE A 123 -16.98 11.66 11.84
CA ILE A 123 -17.67 10.78 10.87
C ILE A 123 -17.72 9.30 11.32
N LYS A 124 -17.27 9.00 12.54
CA LYS A 124 -17.17 7.64 13.10
C LYS A 124 -16.43 6.69 12.16
N TYR A 125 -15.30 7.16 11.61
CA TYR A 125 -14.56 6.42 10.61
C TYR A 125 -14.17 5.02 11.10
N SER A 126 -14.52 4.00 10.32
CA SER A 126 -14.27 2.59 10.63
C SER A 126 -13.45 1.88 9.54
N GLY A 127 -12.82 2.66 8.66
CA GLY A 127 -11.95 2.15 7.61
C GLY A 127 -10.52 1.91 8.10
N ARG A 128 -9.58 1.86 7.16
CA ARG A 128 -8.15 1.68 7.44
C ARG A 128 -7.48 3.04 7.60
N LEU A 129 -6.79 3.24 8.72
CA LEU A 129 -6.03 4.46 9.00
C LEU A 129 -4.53 4.13 9.12
N ALA A 130 -3.71 4.76 8.28
CA ALA A 130 -2.27 4.63 8.30
C ALA A 130 -1.60 5.98 8.51
N LEU A 131 -0.56 6.03 9.36
CA LEU A 131 0.26 7.23 9.58
C LEU A 131 1.57 7.20 8.77
N HIS A 132 1.51 6.57 7.59
CA HIS A 132 2.58 6.45 6.62
C HIS A 132 1.99 6.44 5.22
N SER A 133 2.81 6.72 4.21
CA SER A 133 2.51 6.39 2.82
C SER A 133 3.79 6.08 2.05
N ASN A 134 4.63 7.09 1.81
CA ASN A 134 5.87 7.00 1.04
C ASN A 134 7.05 7.54 1.86
N ASN A 135 7.21 6.98 3.06
CA ASN A 135 8.14 7.48 4.07
C ASN A 135 8.56 6.38 5.08
N GLU A 136 9.51 6.71 5.96
CA GLU A 136 9.75 5.99 7.20
C GLU A 136 9.09 6.75 8.37
N PRO A 137 7.98 6.27 8.94
CA PRO A 137 7.26 6.98 9.99
C PRO A 137 8.10 7.27 11.25
N PHE A 138 9.07 6.41 11.60
CA PHE A 138 9.92 6.62 12.78
C PHE A 138 10.99 7.73 12.62
N LEU A 139 11.03 8.41 11.48
CA LEU A 139 11.80 9.67 11.32
C LEU A 139 11.07 10.88 11.91
N ASP A 140 9.76 10.81 12.14
CA ASP A 140 9.07 11.82 12.96
C ASP A 140 9.09 11.38 14.42
N SER A 141 9.78 12.15 15.28
CA SER A 141 9.83 11.89 16.72
C SER A 141 8.45 11.89 17.40
N ARG A 142 7.44 12.50 16.75
CA ARG A 142 6.07 12.59 17.26
C ARG A 142 5.19 11.38 16.90
N ILE A 143 5.71 10.40 16.14
CA ILE A 143 4.89 9.31 15.58
C ILE A 143 4.12 8.51 16.65
N ILE A 144 4.71 8.30 17.83
CA ILE A 144 4.07 7.57 18.92
C ILE A 144 2.87 8.37 19.44
N GLU A 145 3.06 9.66 19.73
CA GLU A 145 1.99 10.55 20.18
C GLU A 145 0.89 10.72 19.13
N PHE A 146 1.26 10.83 17.85
CA PHE A 146 0.28 10.88 16.75
C PHE A 146 -0.52 9.58 16.64
N THR A 147 0.12 8.42 16.84
CA THR A 147 -0.57 7.13 16.81
C THR A 147 -1.51 6.97 18.01
N LYS A 148 -1.09 7.41 19.19
CA LYS A 148 -1.92 7.45 20.40
C LYS A 148 -3.14 8.34 20.19
N TYR A 149 -2.93 9.58 19.74
CA TYR A 149 -4.01 10.53 19.44
C TYR A 149 -5.02 9.94 18.44
N ALA A 150 -4.53 9.34 17.35
CA ALA A 150 -5.38 8.68 16.35
C ALA A 150 -6.22 7.54 16.93
N ARG A 151 -5.65 6.72 17.83
CA ARG A 151 -6.39 5.62 18.48
C ARG A 151 -7.49 6.16 19.40
N GLU A 152 -7.20 7.21 20.17
CA GLU A 152 -8.15 7.81 21.11
C GLU A 152 -9.34 8.46 20.40
N HIS A 153 -9.11 9.14 19.28
CA HIS A 153 -10.13 9.92 18.57
C HIS A 153 -10.85 9.13 17.46
N VAL A 154 -10.23 8.05 16.94
CA VAL A 154 -10.80 7.21 15.88
C VAL A 154 -10.79 5.73 16.29
N PRO A 155 -11.47 5.37 17.40
CA PRO A 155 -11.33 4.04 18.01
C PRO A 155 -11.83 2.89 17.15
N HIS A 156 -12.74 3.15 16.21
CA HIS A 156 -13.34 2.15 15.33
C HIS A 156 -12.53 1.87 14.06
N ALA A 157 -11.53 2.69 13.75
CA ALA A 157 -10.69 2.48 12.60
C ALA A 157 -9.68 1.34 12.84
N HIS A 158 -9.33 0.65 11.74
CA HIS A 158 -8.23 -0.29 11.72
C HIS A 158 -6.92 0.49 11.55
N LEU A 159 -6.23 0.77 12.65
CA LEU A 159 -4.97 1.51 12.62
C LEU A 159 -3.81 0.54 12.32
N TYR A 160 -3.10 0.83 11.23
CA TYR A 160 -1.96 0.01 10.82
C TYR A 160 -0.75 0.84 10.38
N MET A 161 0.44 0.27 10.51
CA MET A 161 1.69 0.94 10.16
C MET A 161 2.61 0.04 9.36
N TYR A 162 3.22 0.57 8.30
CA TYR A 162 4.39 -0.01 7.66
C TYR A 162 5.62 0.77 8.09
N THR A 163 6.71 0.06 8.33
CA THR A 163 8.04 0.61 8.63
C THR A 163 9.10 -0.30 8.01
N ASN A 164 10.25 0.25 7.63
CA ASN A 164 11.40 -0.55 7.22
C ASN A 164 12.12 -1.22 8.41
N GLY A 165 11.70 -0.91 9.64
CA GLY A 165 12.22 -1.50 10.87
C GLY A 165 13.54 -0.92 11.35
N THR A 166 14.37 -0.28 10.52
CA THR A 166 15.74 0.12 10.89
C THR A 166 15.83 1.10 12.06
N LEU A 167 14.78 1.90 12.30
CA LEU A 167 14.68 2.86 13.42
C LEU A 167 13.81 2.37 14.57
N LEU A 168 13.22 1.17 14.45
CA LEU A 168 12.28 0.59 15.40
C LEU A 168 13.05 -0.14 16.51
N THR A 169 13.42 0.59 17.55
CA THR A 169 14.00 0.00 18.77
C THR A 169 12.92 -0.76 19.55
N MET A 170 13.34 -1.65 20.46
CA MET A 170 12.40 -2.37 21.34
C MET A 170 11.55 -1.40 22.18
N GLU A 171 12.14 -0.29 22.62
CA GLU A 171 11.44 0.77 23.35
C GLU A 171 10.34 1.40 22.50
N LYS A 172 10.67 1.88 21.28
CA LYS A 172 9.69 2.46 20.35
C LYS A 172 8.59 1.46 19.97
N PHE A 173 8.96 0.20 19.77
CA PHE A 173 8.01 -0.88 19.48
C PHE A 173 7.01 -1.07 20.63
N LYS A 174 7.50 -1.21 21.87
CA LYS A 174 6.63 -1.35 23.05
C LYS A 174 5.75 -0.13 23.28
N ALA A 175 6.26 1.07 22.98
CA ALA A 175 5.51 2.31 23.12
C ALA A 175 4.36 2.44 22.09
N ILE A 176 4.56 2.00 20.85
CA ILE A 176 3.58 2.21 19.77
C ILE A 176 2.57 1.07 19.62
N ILE A 177 2.97 -0.18 19.88
CA ILE A 177 2.16 -1.37 19.57
C ILE A 177 0.80 -1.45 20.31
N PRO A 178 0.60 -0.87 21.51
CA PRO A 178 -0.72 -0.86 22.15
C PRO A 178 -1.78 -0.12 21.31
N PHE A 179 -1.38 0.90 20.55
CA PHE A 179 -2.29 1.77 19.79
C PHE A 179 -2.62 1.25 18.38
N LEU A 180 -1.83 0.30 17.88
CA LEU A 180 -2.00 -0.28 16.55
C LEU A 180 -2.80 -1.59 16.59
N ASP A 181 -3.60 -1.81 15.55
CA ASP A 181 -4.18 -3.14 15.27
C ASP A 181 -3.18 -4.02 14.53
N ARG A 182 -2.34 -3.40 13.69
CA ARG A 182 -1.31 -4.10 12.92
C ARG A 182 -0.07 -3.25 12.69
N ILE A 183 1.09 -3.89 12.78
CA ILE A 183 2.35 -3.32 12.30
C ILE A 183 2.99 -4.32 11.32
N VAL A 184 3.41 -3.80 10.18
CA VAL A 184 4.14 -4.53 9.15
C VAL A 184 5.55 -3.97 9.07
N ILE A 185 6.53 -4.84 9.24
CA ILE A 185 7.94 -4.49 9.14
C ILE A 185 8.45 -5.06 7.82
N ASP A 186 8.69 -4.19 6.83
CA ASP A 186 9.34 -4.56 5.57
C ASP A 186 10.86 -4.63 5.80
N ASN A 187 11.36 -5.85 6.05
CA ASN A 187 12.77 -6.14 6.30
C ASN A 187 13.49 -6.40 4.97
N TYR A 188 14.27 -5.42 4.51
CA TYR A 188 15.02 -5.48 3.25
C TYR A 188 16.43 -6.03 3.43
N ASP A 189 16.68 -7.22 2.86
CA ASP A 189 17.98 -7.89 2.82
C ASP A 189 17.97 -8.93 1.69
N ASP A 190 19.01 -8.99 0.84
CA ASP A 190 19.01 -9.92 -0.29
C ASP A 190 19.16 -11.39 0.12
N GLU A 191 19.77 -11.64 1.27
CA GLU A 191 19.88 -12.95 1.90
C GLU A 191 18.64 -13.27 2.78
N LEU A 192 17.66 -12.36 2.82
CA LEU A 192 16.44 -12.46 3.62
C LEU A 192 16.69 -12.56 5.14
N LYS A 193 17.84 -12.09 5.60
CA LYS A 193 18.20 -12.05 7.02
C LYS A 193 17.45 -10.93 7.73
N LEU A 194 17.00 -11.20 8.95
CA LEU A 194 16.40 -10.17 9.79
C LEU A 194 17.49 -9.24 10.31
N ILE A 195 17.24 -7.93 10.26
CA ILE A 195 18.08 -6.96 10.97
C ILE A 195 17.92 -7.16 12.49
N GLU A 196 18.97 -6.83 13.25
CA GLU A 196 19.12 -7.21 14.67
C GLU A 196 17.89 -6.82 15.53
N ASN A 197 17.43 -5.58 15.40
CA ASN A 197 16.29 -5.10 16.16
C ASN A 197 14.97 -5.79 15.77
N VAL A 198 14.80 -6.14 14.50
CA VAL A 198 13.63 -6.90 14.02
C VAL A 198 13.68 -8.35 14.51
N ALA A 199 14.85 -8.97 14.59
CA ALA A 199 15.03 -10.28 15.21
C ALA A 199 14.62 -10.26 16.68
N LYS A 200 15.06 -9.27 17.46
CA LYS A 200 14.65 -9.08 18.87
C LYS A 200 13.14 -8.90 19.01
N ILE A 201 12.52 -8.10 18.13
CA ILE A 201 11.05 -7.91 18.11
C ILE A 201 10.35 -9.23 17.79
N HIS A 202 10.84 -9.99 16.81
CA HIS A 202 10.28 -11.29 16.45
C HIS A 202 10.27 -12.25 17.65
N GLU A 203 11.41 -12.42 18.33
CA GLU A 203 11.53 -13.27 19.51
C GLU A 203 10.61 -12.82 20.65
N TYR A 204 10.53 -11.50 20.90
CA TYR A 204 9.62 -10.93 21.89
C TYR A 204 8.15 -11.25 21.57
N CYS A 205 7.75 -11.11 20.30
CA CYS A 205 6.38 -11.37 19.87
C CYS A 205 6.01 -12.85 19.95
N GLN A 206 6.95 -13.77 19.73
CA GLN A 206 6.67 -15.21 19.81
C GLN A 206 6.18 -15.66 21.20
N LYS A 207 6.53 -14.91 22.26
CA LYS A 207 6.15 -15.20 23.64
C LYS A 207 4.71 -14.75 23.97
N ASP A 208 4.07 -13.94 23.12
CA ASP A 208 2.70 -13.45 23.32
C ASP A 208 1.86 -13.65 22.05
N ARG A 209 0.87 -14.54 22.13
CA ARG A 209 -0.02 -14.87 21.01
C ARG A 209 -0.85 -13.68 20.51
N LYS A 210 -1.27 -12.77 21.38
CA LYS A 210 -2.02 -11.56 20.98
C LYS A 210 -1.08 -10.63 20.21
N LEU A 211 0.11 -10.40 20.73
CA LEU A 211 1.13 -9.58 20.08
C LEU A 211 1.58 -10.16 18.74
N ASN A 212 1.83 -11.47 18.67
CA ASN A 212 2.27 -12.14 17.44
C ASN A 212 1.27 -12.00 16.28
N ARG A 213 -0.03 -11.84 16.57
CA ARG A 213 -1.07 -11.60 15.55
C ARG A 213 -1.10 -10.16 15.04
N LYS A 214 -0.60 -9.19 15.82
CA LYS A 214 -0.52 -7.79 15.42
C LYS A 214 0.70 -7.49 14.56
N VAL A 215 1.75 -8.32 14.64
CA VAL A 215 3.06 -8.04 13.99
C VAL A 215 3.27 -8.95 12.79
N GLU A 216 3.52 -8.37 11.63
CA GLU A 216 3.98 -9.09 10.44
C GLU A 216 5.38 -8.61 10.05
N ILE A 217 6.29 -9.55 9.76
CA ILE A 217 7.64 -9.22 9.30
C ILE A 217 7.77 -9.73 7.87
N HIS A 218 7.82 -8.82 6.92
CA HIS A 218 7.87 -9.11 5.51
C HIS A 218 9.32 -9.12 5.08
N VAL A 219 9.91 -10.30 4.87
CA VAL A 219 11.27 -10.40 4.32
C VAL A 219 11.23 -10.09 2.83
N ARG A 220 12.15 -9.24 2.38
CA ARG A 220 12.20 -8.67 1.03
C ARG A 220 13.63 -8.55 0.55
N LYS A 221 13.90 -8.89 -0.71
CA LYS A 221 15.18 -8.60 -1.36
C LYS A 221 15.26 -7.11 -1.65
N ILE A 222 16.37 -6.47 -1.28
CA ILE A 222 16.54 -5.02 -1.46
C ILE A 222 16.74 -4.67 -2.94
N HIS A 223 17.35 -5.56 -3.73
CA HIS A 223 17.53 -5.37 -5.17
C HIS A 223 16.40 -5.97 -6.04
N GLU A 224 15.23 -6.27 -5.46
CA GLU A 224 14.08 -6.75 -6.24
C GLU A 224 13.53 -5.67 -7.19
N VAL A 225 13.04 -6.10 -8.36
CA VAL A 225 12.25 -5.25 -9.25
C VAL A 225 10.77 -5.37 -8.86
N LEU A 226 10.26 -4.37 -8.14
CA LEU A 226 8.86 -4.27 -7.70
C LEU A 226 8.00 -3.50 -8.71
N ASN A 227 6.73 -3.24 -8.40
CA ASN A 227 5.79 -2.48 -9.24
C ASN A 227 6.36 -1.14 -9.75
N THR A 228 5.86 -0.66 -10.87
CA THR A 228 6.37 0.56 -11.55
C THR A 228 6.13 1.84 -10.77
N ARG A 229 5.25 1.85 -9.76
CA ARG A 229 4.82 3.05 -9.02
C ARG A 229 4.34 4.17 -9.96
N GLY A 230 3.51 3.79 -10.94
CA GLY A 230 3.06 4.71 -11.99
C GLY A 230 4.18 5.13 -12.96
N GLY A 231 5.18 4.27 -13.17
CA GLY A 231 6.37 4.55 -13.97
C GLY A 231 7.45 5.37 -13.25
N GLN A 232 7.35 5.50 -11.92
CA GLN A 232 8.27 6.31 -11.10
C GLN A 232 9.34 5.49 -10.38
N SER A 233 9.23 4.15 -10.37
CA SER A 233 10.28 3.28 -9.84
C SER A 233 11.60 3.50 -10.61
N PRO A 234 12.75 3.68 -9.92
CA PRO A 234 14.03 3.82 -10.60
C PRO A 234 14.46 2.55 -11.33
N ASN A 235 14.22 1.37 -10.75
CA ASN A 235 14.67 0.08 -11.30
C ASN A 235 13.59 -0.69 -12.10
N ASN A 236 12.36 -0.16 -12.23
CA ASN A 236 11.32 -0.76 -13.07
C ASN A 236 10.82 0.23 -14.14
N LYS A 237 11.24 0.01 -15.40
CA LYS A 237 10.87 0.82 -16.58
C LYS A 237 9.81 0.17 -17.47
N LYS A 238 9.12 -0.85 -16.96
CA LYS A 238 8.07 -1.58 -17.68
C LYS A 238 6.99 -0.61 -18.19
N LYS A 239 6.63 -0.74 -19.47
CA LYS A 239 5.59 0.06 -20.15
C LYS A 239 4.50 -0.84 -20.73
N GLU A 240 3.91 -1.67 -19.89
CA GLU A 240 2.73 -2.46 -20.26
C GLU A 240 1.46 -1.74 -19.84
N ILE A 241 0.46 -1.77 -20.73
CA ILE A 241 -0.86 -1.22 -20.45
C ILE A 241 -1.68 -2.30 -19.76
N LEU A 242 -2.24 -1.96 -18.61
CA LEU A 242 -3.16 -2.83 -17.91
C LEU A 242 -4.60 -2.49 -18.32
N ASN A 243 -5.26 -3.42 -19.02
CA ASN A 243 -6.63 -3.22 -19.52
C ASN A 243 -7.69 -3.47 -18.43
N MET A 244 -7.74 -2.57 -17.45
CA MET A 244 -8.76 -2.53 -16.40
C MET A 244 -8.86 -1.15 -15.75
N SER A 245 -10.00 -0.87 -15.12
CA SER A 245 -10.18 0.26 -14.21
C SER A 245 -9.26 0.16 -12.97
N CYS A 246 -9.12 1.26 -12.22
CA CYS A 246 -8.39 1.26 -10.95
C CYS A 246 -9.33 1.61 -9.80
N ILE A 247 -9.32 0.81 -8.73
CA ILE A 247 -10.17 1.03 -7.56
C ILE A 247 -9.64 2.13 -6.61
N LEU A 248 -8.33 2.43 -6.64
CA LEU A 248 -7.72 3.29 -5.61
C LEU A 248 -8.38 4.67 -5.48
N PRO A 249 -8.68 5.43 -6.55
CA PRO A 249 -9.28 6.76 -6.40
C PRO A 249 -10.73 6.75 -5.90
N TYR A 250 -11.32 5.56 -5.74
CA TYR A 250 -12.64 5.33 -5.18
C TYR A 250 -12.61 4.84 -3.73
N LYS A 251 -11.44 4.43 -3.21
CA LYS A 251 -11.34 3.81 -1.87
C LYS A 251 -10.22 4.37 -1.01
N GLN A 252 -9.19 4.95 -1.59
CA GLN A 252 -7.99 5.44 -0.90
C GLN A 252 -7.88 6.97 -0.98
N MET A 253 -7.66 7.60 0.17
CA MET A 253 -7.14 8.96 0.25
C MET A 253 -5.69 8.93 0.76
N VAL A 254 -4.79 9.69 0.13
CA VAL A 254 -3.41 9.85 0.60
C VAL A 254 -3.15 11.32 0.88
N VAL A 255 -2.93 11.66 2.15
CA VAL A 255 -2.64 13.01 2.63
C VAL A 255 -1.13 13.17 2.77
N ARG A 256 -0.56 14.17 2.09
CA ARG A 256 0.85 14.52 2.18
C ARG A 256 1.11 15.46 3.38
N PRO A 257 2.37 15.61 3.84
CA PRO A 257 2.67 16.47 4.98
C PRO A 257 2.35 17.95 4.77
N ASP A 258 2.19 18.41 3.52
CA ASP A 258 1.79 19.78 3.21
C ASP A 258 0.26 19.99 3.22
N GLY A 259 -0.52 18.99 3.66
CA GLY A 259 -1.99 18.99 3.72
C GLY A 259 -2.69 18.73 2.39
N LYS A 260 -1.94 18.60 1.30
CA LYS A 260 -2.51 18.28 -0.02
C LYS A 260 -2.67 16.77 -0.18
N THR A 261 -3.65 16.35 -1.00
CA THR A 261 -3.86 14.94 -1.29
C THR A 261 -3.23 14.52 -2.62
N SER A 262 -2.63 13.32 -2.64
CA SER A 262 -2.11 12.68 -3.85
C SER A 262 -3.18 11.84 -4.55
N LEU A 263 -2.96 11.51 -5.83
CA LEU A 263 -3.87 10.66 -6.61
C LEU A 263 -4.11 9.28 -5.96
N CYS A 264 -3.03 8.66 -5.49
CA CYS A 264 -3.04 7.43 -4.71
C CYS A 264 -1.63 7.19 -4.14
N CYS A 265 -1.41 6.08 -3.44
CA CYS A 265 -0.09 5.73 -2.93
C CYS A 265 0.97 5.58 -4.03
N ASN A 266 0.59 5.31 -5.29
CA ASN A 266 1.51 5.26 -6.46
C ASN A 266 1.85 6.64 -7.05
N ASP A 267 1.41 7.74 -6.43
CA ASP A 267 1.87 9.10 -6.70
C ASP A 267 2.74 9.65 -5.55
N PRO A 268 3.90 9.04 -5.26
CA PRO A 268 4.78 9.40 -4.13
C PRO A 268 5.20 10.88 -4.14
N TYR A 269 5.36 11.46 -5.34
CA TYR A 269 5.80 12.85 -5.51
C TYR A 269 4.63 13.84 -5.47
N GLY A 270 3.39 13.36 -5.52
CA GLY A 270 2.22 14.23 -5.52
C GLY A 270 2.04 15.02 -6.82
N LYS A 271 2.44 14.45 -7.97
CA LYS A 271 2.31 15.09 -9.29
C LYS A 271 0.85 15.41 -9.63
N TYR A 272 -0.09 14.67 -9.05
CA TYR A 272 -1.52 14.85 -9.22
C TYR A 272 -2.14 15.20 -7.87
N THR A 273 -2.28 16.50 -7.61
CA THR A 273 -2.95 17.00 -6.40
C THR A 273 -4.46 17.02 -6.58
N LEU A 274 -5.20 16.29 -5.74
CA LEU A 274 -6.65 16.20 -5.85
C LEU A 274 -7.38 17.22 -4.96
N ALA A 275 -6.88 17.47 -3.76
CA ALA A 275 -7.45 18.43 -2.81
C ALA A 275 -6.36 19.05 -1.91
N ASP A 276 -6.74 20.08 -1.14
CA ASP A 276 -5.88 20.77 -0.17
C ASP A 276 -6.62 20.91 1.15
N LEU A 277 -6.31 20.05 2.12
CA LEU A 277 -7.00 20.00 3.40
C LEU A 277 -6.76 21.24 4.25
N ASN A 278 -5.76 22.09 3.97
CA ASN A 278 -5.63 23.38 4.64
C ASN A 278 -6.80 24.33 4.35
N LYS A 279 -7.62 24.03 3.34
CA LYS A 279 -8.68 24.91 2.83
C LYS A 279 -10.07 24.29 2.87
N MET A 280 -10.17 23.01 3.23
CA MET A 280 -11.43 22.25 3.22
C MET A 280 -11.35 21.04 4.14
N SER A 281 -12.52 20.50 4.49
CA SER A 281 -12.64 19.24 5.22
C SER A 281 -12.30 18.03 4.35
N LEU A 282 -12.07 16.87 4.99
CA LEU A 282 -11.89 15.57 4.36
C LEU A 282 -13.07 15.20 3.44
N ARG A 283 -14.30 15.49 3.90
CA ARG A 283 -15.52 15.18 3.15
C ARG A 283 -15.59 16.01 1.89
N GLU A 284 -15.38 17.32 1.99
CA GLU A 284 -15.34 18.21 0.82
C GLU A 284 -14.23 17.78 -0.15
N ALA A 285 -13.03 17.51 0.36
CA ALA A 285 -11.89 17.04 -0.41
C ALA A 285 -12.23 15.80 -1.25
N TRP A 286 -12.86 14.79 -0.66
CA TRP A 286 -13.20 13.52 -1.31
C TRP A 286 -14.22 13.64 -2.44
N TYR A 287 -15.09 14.65 -2.37
CA TYR A 287 -16.16 14.92 -3.34
C TYR A 287 -15.88 16.11 -4.26
N THR A 288 -14.65 16.64 -4.27
CA THR A 288 -14.26 17.69 -5.22
C THR A 288 -14.40 17.24 -6.68
N GLN A 289 -14.62 18.23 -7.57
CA GLN A 289 -14.65 18.03 -9.02
C GLN A 289 -13.37 17.35 -9.54
N ARG A 290 -12.20 17.60 -8.94
CA ARG A 290 -10.95 16.94 -9.32
C ARG A 290 -10.99 15.43 -9.11
N TYR A 291 -11.48 14.98 -7.95
CA TYR A 291 -11.69 13.55 -7.70
C TYR A 291 -12.69 12.96 -8.70
N GLU A 292 -13.80 13.64 -8.96
CA GLU A 292 -14.83 13.20 -9.90
C GLU A 292 -14.27 13.00 -11.32
N VAL A 293 -13.52 13.97 -11.83
CA VAL A 293 -12.89 13.89 -13.16
C VAL A 293 -11.92 12.71 -13.23
N ILE A 294 -11.08 12.53 -12.22
CA ILE A 294 -10.13 11.40 -12.16
C ILE A 294 -10.85 10.06 -12.16
N ARG A 295 -11.92 9.93 -11.36
CA ARG A 295 -12.75 8.72 -11.29
C ARG A 295 -13.36 8.42 -12.66
N LYS A 296 -14.03 9.38 -13.29
CA LYS A 296 -14.63 9.24 -14.64
C LYS A 296 -13.61 8.80 -15.69
N LYS A 297 -12.39 9.36 -15.67
CA LYS A 297 -11.30 8.94 -16.57
C LYS A 297 -10.88 7.50 -16.32
N LEU A 298 -10.66 7.13 -15.06
CA LEU A 298 -10.22 5.79 -14.68
C LEU A 298 -11.30 4.71 -14.83
N ARG A 299 -12.58 5.10 -14.87
CA ARG A 299 -13.68 4.20 -15.20
C ARG A 299 -13.57 3.64 -16.63
N LYS A 300 -12.97 4.42 -17.54
CA LYS A 300 -12.69 4.02 -18.93
C LYS A 300 -11.37 3.26 -19.09
N GLY A 301 -10.67 2.99 -17.98
CA GLY A 301 -9.32 2.41 -17.96
C GLY A 301 -8.23 3.44 -17.67
N ARG A 302 -6.97 2.98 -17.64
CA ARG A 302 -5.84 3.77 -17.10
C ARG A 302 -5.19 4.74 -18.10
N ASN A 303 -5.60 4.72 -19.37
CA ASN A 303 -4.87 5.36 -20.46
C ASN A 303 -4.94 6.90 -20.45
N GLU A 304 -6.02 7.49 -19.94
CA GLU A 304 -6.23 8.94 -19.98
C GLU A 304 -5.44 9.72 -18.91
N ILE A 305 -4.75 9.03 -18.00
CA ILE A 305 -3.93 9.65 -16.96
C ILE A 305 -2.49 9.18 -17.12
N LYS A 306 -1.58 10.11 -17.43
CA LYS A 306 -0.16 9.81 -17.73
C LYS A 306 0.50 8.95 -16.65
N LEU A 307 0.25 9.23 -15.37
CA LEU A 307 0.78 8.44 -14.25
C LEU A 307 0.18 7.02 -14.19
N CYS A 308 -1.08 6.86 -14.59
CA CYS A 308 -1.78 5.58 -14.50
C CYS A 308 -1.54 4.68 -15.70
N LYS A 309 -1.25 5.23 -16.89
CA LYS A 309 -1.13 4.51 -18.17
C LYS A 309 -0.24 3.25 -18.09
N TYR A 310 0.89 3.35 -17.38
CA TYR A 310 1.84 2.25 -17.17
C TYR A 310 1.94 1.81 -15.70
N CYS A 311 0.94 2.18 -14.88
CA CYS A 311 0.84 1.68 -13.52
C CYS A 311 0.42 0.21 -13.58
N ASP A 312 1.26 -0.65 -13.03
CA ASP A 312 1.11 -2.11 -13.06
C ASP A 312 0.57 -2.68 -11.74
N THR A 313 0.10 -1.80 -10.84
CA THR A 313 -0.47 -2.20 -9.56
C THR A 313 -1.85 -2.81 -9.74
N LEU A 314 -2.12 -3.88 -8.99
CA LEU A 314 -3.40 -4.58 -8.93
C LEU A 314 -4.03 -4.39 -7.54
N PRO A 315 -4.70 -3.25 -7.29
CA PRO A 315 -5.38 -3.02 -6.02
C PRO A 315 -6.76 -3.68 -6.03
N GLY A 316 -6.97 -4.71 -5.21
CA GLY A 316 -8.27 -5.37 -5.05
C GLY A 316 -9.23 -4.55 -4.17
N PRO A 317 -10.52 -4.40 -4.50
CA PRO A 317 -11.47 -3.64 -3.69
C PRO A 317 -11.59 -4.12 -2.24
N LYS A 318 -11.42 -5.41 -1.96
CA LYS A 318 -11.49 -5.95 -0.59
C LYS A 318 -10.31 -5.55 0.30
N GLY A 319 -9.19 -5.16 -0.30
CA GLY A 319 -7.98 -4.76 0.43
C GLY A 319 -7.99 -3.31 0.92
N TYR A 320 -8.92 -2.50 0.42
CA TYR A 320 -8.99 -1.05 0.65
C TYR A 320 -10.34 -0.64 1.20
#